data_AF-A0A522VPG3-F1
#
_entry.id   AF-A0A522VPG3-F1
#
_cell.length_a   1.000
_cell.length_b   1.000
_cell.length_c   1.000
_cell.angle_alpha   90.00
_cell.angle_beta   90.00
_cell.angle_gamma   90.00
#
_symmetry.space_group_name_H-M   'P 1'
#
loop_
_entity.id
_entity.type
_entity.pdbx_description
1 polymer ?
#
loop_
_entity_poly.entity_id
_entity_poly.type
_entity_poly.pdbx_seq_one_letter_code
_entity_poly.pdbx_strand_id
1 'polypeptide(L)'
;MNAAQWFNKKGLLITLFAVPAAFWLLGGDEWLSLAAFQAHRAQLLSFTQSHFWPFFIGWGLFYAATVAFSLPGGALLSLMTGFLFGRWLGTALILAAATLGAVAVFSAARHLFADAARQRLAQNPAAARLLAGFGRDAVSYLLFLRLVPAFPFWLVNLAPAFTPVRLSTYLWTTVAGILPGAFVFANLGRSLGEIHSLQGLVSAEVLVSLGLLGLLALLPVALRRISQNPNMTQDKT
;
A
#
# COMPACT_ATOMS: atom_id res chain seq x y z
N MET A 1 -14.90 4.92 -29.16
CA MET A 1 -15.16 4.91 -27.70
C MET A 1 -16.67 4.95 -27.51
N ASN A 2 -17.31 3.87 -27.03
CA ASN A 2 -18.77 3.80 -26.95
C ASN A 2 -19.32 4.74 -25.86
N ALA A 3 -20.48 5.37 -26.09
CA ALA A 3 -21.11 6.29 -25.14
C ALA A 3 -21.29 5.68 -23.74
N ALA A 4 -21.64 4.38 -23.65
CA ALA A 4 -21.73 3.65 -22.38
C ALA A 4 -20.39 3.53 -21.62
N GLN A 5 -19.27 3.36 -22.34
CA GLN A 5 -17.93 3.34 -21.73
C GLN A 5 -17.53 4.74 -21.24
N TRP A 6 -17.97 5.79 -21.92
CA TRP A 6 -17.70 7.18 -21.53
C TRP A 6 -18.47 7.59 -20.27
N PHE A 7 -19.74 7.19 -20.13
CA PHE A 7 -20.52 7.40 -18.90
C PHE A 7 -19.93 6.63 -17.71
N ASN A 8 -19.50 5.38 -17.90
CA ASN A 8 -18.79 4.62 -16.85
C ASN A 8 -17.45 5.26 -16.46
N LYS A 9 -16.71 5.81 -17.43
CA LYS A 9 -15.43 6.49 -17.17
C LYS A 9 -15.63 7.75 -16.33
N LYS A 10 -16.64 8.57 -16.65
CA LYS A 10 -16.99 9.77 -15.87
C LYS A 10 -17.46 9.43 -14.47
N GLY A 11 -18.34 8.43 -14.32
CA GLY A 11 -18.79 7.96 -13.01
C GLY A 11 -17.61 7.55 -12.13
N LEU A 12 -16.69 6.73 -12.67
CA LEU A 12 -15.51 6.29 -11.91
C LEU A 12 -14.57 7.44 -11.53
N LEU A 13 -14.38 8.42 -12.42
CA LEU A 13 -13.60 9.63 -12.11
C LEU A 13 -14.26 10.45 -11.01
N ILE A 14 -15.58 10.67 -11.08
CA ILE A 14 -16.32 11.38 -10.04
C ILE A 14 -16.14 10.67 -8.70
N THR A 15 -16.33 9.35 -8.65
CA THR A 15 -16.14 8.57 -7.41
C THR A 15 -14.72 8.68 -6.85
N LEU A 16 -13.70 8.62 -7.73
CA LEU A 16 -12.30 8.68 -7.33
C LEU A 16 -11.92 9.99 -6.64
N PHE A 17 -12.56 11.11 -7.00
CA PHE A 17 -12.31 12.42 -6.37
C PHE A 17 -13.33 12.76 -5.28
N ALA A 18 -14.59 12.38 -5.45
CA ALA A 18 -15.67 12.69 -4.51
C ALA A 18 -15.49 11.94 -3.19
N VAL A 19 -15.03 10.69 -3.19
CA VAL A 19 -14.85 9.92 -1.95
C VAL A 19 -13.72 10.48 -1.08
N PRO A 20 -12.49 10.76 -1.59
CA PRO A 20 -11.50 11.48 -0.81
C PRO A 20 -11.94 12.87 -0.36
N ALA A 21 -12.65 13.63 -1.21
CA ALA A 21 -13.17 14.93 -0.83
C ALA A 21 -14.19 14.82 0.32
N ALA A 22 -15.13 13.89 0.23
CA ALA A 22 -16.10 13.61 1.29
C ALA A 22 -15.41 13.14 2.57
N PHE A 23 -14.36 12.32 2.48
CA PHE A 23 -13.57 11.91 3.63
C PHE A 23 -13.03 13.12 4.40
N TRP A 24 -12.41 14.09 3.73
CA TRP A 24 -11.90 15.29 4.40
C TRP A 24 -13.02 16.23 4.87
N LEU A 25 -14.07 16.42 4.06
CA LEU A 25 -15.18 17.32 4.40
C LEU A 25 -16.00 16.83 5.60
N LEU A 26 -16.04 15.52 5.83
CA LEU A 26 -16.76 14.90 6.96
C LEU A 26 -15.86 14.66 8.18
N GLY A 27 -14.62 15.22 8.19
CA GLY A 27 -13.67 15.07 9.30
C GLY A 27 -13.11 13.66 9.44
N GLY A 28 -12.99 12.91 8.35
CA GLY A 28 -12.52 11.52 8.37
C GLY A 28 -11.12 11.36 8.96
N ASP A 29 -10.29 12.40 8.91
CA ASP A 29 -8.98 12.49 9.58
C ASP A 29 -9.10 12.62 11.11
N GLU A 30 -10.15 13.26 11.62
CA GLU A 30 -10.48 13.28 13.05
C GLU A 30 -10.93 11.90 13.53
N TRP A 31 -11.77 11.22 12.74
CA TRP A 31 -12.24 9.86 13.04
C TRP A 31 -11.14 8.81 12.91
N LEU A 32 -10.25 8.93 11.93
CA LEU A 32 -9.04 8.12 11.76
C LEU A 32 -7.84 8.72 12.51
N SER A 33 -8.06 9.11 13.77
CA SER A 33 -7.01 9.58 14.68
C SER A 33 -6.79 8.63 15.84
N LEU A 34 -5.60 8.67 16.42
CA LEU A 34 -5.30 7.90 17.63
C LEU A 34 -6.22 8.31 18.79
N ALA A 35 -6.55 9.60 18.89
CA ALA A 35 -7.43 10.14 19.93
C ALA A 35 -8.86 9.59 19.80
N ALA A 36 -9.44 9.61 18.59
CA ALA A 36 -10.77 9.06 18.35
C ALA A 36 -10.82 7.56 18.64
N PHE A 37 -9.78 6.81 18.25
CA PHE A 37 -9.66 5.40 18.59
C PHE A 37 -9.62 5.18 20.11
N GLN A 38 -8.82 5.93 20.85
CA GLN A 38 -8.72 5.81 22.31
C GLN A 38 -10.07 6.11 23.00
N ALA A 39 -10.77 7.15 22.53
CA ALA A 39 -12.09 7.52 23.06
C ALA A 39 -13.14 6.41 22.87
N HIS A 40 -13.08 5.65 21.77
CA HIS A 40 -14.07 4.62 21.44
C HIS A 40 -13.56 3.19 21.62
N ARG A 41 -12.36 3.00 22.20
CA ARG A 41 -11.68 1.70 22.31
C ARG A 41 -12.56 0.61 22.93
N ALA A 42 -13.19 0.91 24.07
CA ALA A 42 -14.01 -0.05 24.80
C ALA A 42 -15.25 -0.47 23.99
N GLN A 43 -15.88 0.50 23.31
CA GLN A 43 -17.03 0.25 22.45
C GLN A 43 -16.63 -0.61 21.25
N LEU A 44 -15.52 -0.30 20.58
CA LEU A 44 -15.01 -1.08 19.46
C LEU A 44 -14.70 -2.53 19.86
N LEU A 45 -14.09 -2.75 21.03
CA LEU A 45 -13.85 -4.10 21.55
C LEU A 45 -15.15 -4.84 21.84
N SER A 46 -16.09 -4.21 22.55
CA SER A 46 -17.38 -4.83 22.86
C SER A 46 -18.19 -5.17 21.60
N PHE A 47 -18.10 -4.32 20.56
CA PHE A 47 -18.77 -4.53 19.29
C PHE A 47 -18.13 -5.68 18.52
N THR A 48 -16.80 -5.75 18.53
CA THR A 48 -16.06 -6.88 17.93
C THR A 48 -16.43 -8.21 18.61
N GLN A 49 -16.59 -8.21 19.93
CA GLN A 49 -16.94 -9.42 20.68
C GLN A 49 -18.39 -9.85 20.45
N SER A 50 -19.32 -8.90 20.35
CA SER A 50 -20.75 -9.19 20.14
C SER A 50 -21.11 -9.51 18.69
N HIS A 51 -20.39 -8.93 17.72
CA HIS A 51 -20.71 -9.01 16.28
C HIS A 51 -19.46 -9.30 15.44
N PHE A 52 -18.72 -10.35 15.81
CA PHE A 52 -17.40 -10.63 15.25
C PHE A 52 -17.37 -10.66 13.71
N TRP A 53 -18.15 -11.54 13.07
CA TRP A 53 -18.09 -11.73 11.61
C TRP A 53 -18.57 -10.51 10.80
N PRO A 54 -19.73 -9.89 11.09
CA PRO A 54 -20.14 -8.67 10.40
C PRO A 54 -19.13 -7.55 10.54
N PHE A 55 -18.58 -7.36 11.76
CA PHE A 55 -17.59 -6.31 11.99
C PHE A 55 -16.26 -6.62 11.31
N PHE A 56 -15.80 -7.86 11.32
CA PHE A 56 -14.59 -8.31 10.63
C PHE A 56 -14.67 -8.03 9.12
N ILE A 57 -15.79 -8.41 8.48
CA ILE A 57 -16.01 -8.19 7.05
C ILE A 57 -16.13 -6.69 6.75
N GLY A 58 -16.95 -5.96 7.52
CA GLY A 58 -17.14 -4.52 7.35
C GLY A 58 -15.82 -3.74 7.50
N TRP A 59 -15.01 -4.10 8.50
CA TRP A 59 -13.69 -3.52 8.72
C TRP A 59 -12.74 -3.81 7.55
N GLY A 60 -12.73 -5.05 7.05
CA GLY A 60 -11.95 -5.41 5.87
C GLY A 60 -12.33 -4.62 4.63
N LEU A 61 -13.63 -4.43 4.38
CA LEU A 61 -14.14 -3.62 3.27
C LEU A 61 -13.77 -2.14 3.42
N PHE A 62 -13.91 -1.60 4.63
CA PHE A 62 -13.50 -0.24 4.95
C PHE A 62 -11.99 -0.02 4.74
N TYR A 63 -11.16 -0.96 5.18
CA TYR A 63 -9.72 -0.94 4.92
C TYR A 63 -9.42 -0.98 3.42
N ALA A 64 -10.04 -1.91 2.69
CA ALA A 64 -9.85 -2.02 1.25
C ALA A 64 -10.24 -0.73 0.52
N ALA A 65 -11.35 -0.09 0.91
CA ALA A 65 -11.78 1.20 0.39
C ALA A 65 -10.75 2.30 0.69
N THR A 66 -10.26 2.38 1.93
CA THR A 66 -9.22 3.34 2.34
C THR A 66 -7.98 3.25 1.44
N VAL A 67 -7.54 2.01 1.15
CA VAL A 67 -6.41 1.78 0.23
C VAL A 67 -6.79 2.11 -1.22
N ALA A 68 -7.97 1.73 -1.68
CA ALA A 68 -8.43 1.97 -3.05
C ALA A 68 -8.52 3.47 -3.38
N PHE A 69 -8.94 4.28 -2.40
CA PHE A 69 -9.03 5.73 -2.52
C PHE A 69 -7.75 6.45 -2.08
N SER A 70 -6.69 5.71 -1.75
CA SER A 70 -5.40 6.26 -1.32
C SER A 70 -5.51 7.26 -0.15
N LEU A 71 -6.43 6.99 0.78
CA LEU A 71 -6.64 7.81 1.96
C LEU A 71 -5.47 7.64 2.94
N PRO A 72 -5.11 8.70 3.71
CA PRO A 72 -4.08 8.59 4.74
C PRO A 72 -4.54 7.69 5.90
N GLY A 73 -3.61 7.28 6.77
CA GLY A 73 -3.93 6.54 7.99
C GLY A 73 -3.70 5.03 7.95
N GLY A 74 -3.14 4.47 6.87
CA GLY A 74 -2.90 3.01 6.74
C GLY A 74 -2.11 2.38 7.89
N ALA A 75 -1.15 3.09 8.49
CA ALA A 75 -0.40 2.62 9.66
C ALA A 75 -1.29 2.49 10.90
N LEU A 76 -2.06 3.54 11.22
CA LEU A 76 -3.02 3.52 12.33
C LEU A 76 -4.08 2.45 12.10
N LEU A 77 -4.60 2.33 10.88
CA LEU A 77 -5.60 1.34 10.53
C LEU A 77 -5.06 -0.10 10.69
N SER A 78 -3.81 -0.34 10.32
CA SER A 78 -3.13 -1.63 10.53
C SER A 78 -2.99 -1.97 12.01
N LEU A 79 -2.62 -0.98 12.83
CA LEU A 79 -2.53 -1.14 14.29
C LEU A 79 -3.91 -1.45 14.90
N MET A 80 -4.94 -0.68 14.52
CA MET A 80 -6.32 -0.91 14.97
C MET A 80 -6.80 -2.30 14.54
N THR A 81 -6.45 -2.75 13.34
CA THR A 81 -6.79 -4.09 12.87
C THR A 81 -6.16 -5.18 13.74
N GLY A 82 -4.89 -5.02 14.11
CA GLY A 82 -4.20 -5.91 15.05
C GLY A 82 -4.77 -5.88 16.46
N PHE A 83 -5.20 -4.71 16.91
CA PHE A 83 -5.86 -4.52 18.21
C PHE A 83 -7.20 -5.27 18.27
N LEU A 84 -8.04 -5.13 17.24
CA LEU A 84 -9.40 -5.68 17.22
C LEU A 84 -9.43 -7.19 17.00
N PHE A 85 -8.61 -7.70 16.07
CA PHE A 85 -8.69 -9.10 15.61
C PHE A 85 -7.48 -9.94 16.03
N GLY A 86 -6.53 -9.34 16.75
CA GLY A 86 -5.29 -9.98 17.14
C GLY A 86 -4.29 -10.09 15.99
N ARG A 87 -3.08 -10.57 16.32
CA ARG A 87 -1.94 -10.58 15.40
C ARG A 87 -2.18 -11.42 14.14
N TRP A 88 -2.61 -12.66 14.28
CA TRP A 88 -2.69 -13.59 13.15
C TRP A 88 -3.83 -13.26 12.21
N LEU A 89 -5.04 -13.13 12.75
CA LEU A 89 -6.22 -12.81 11.96
C LEU A 89 -6.17 -11.36 11.47
N GLY A 90 -5.67 -10.44 12.28
CA GLY A 90 -5.42 -9.06 11.86
C GLY A 90 -4.40 -8.99 10.71
N THR A 91 -3.31 -9.76 10.75
CA THR A 91 -2.36 -9.85 9.63
C THR A 91 -3.06 -10.35 8.37
N ALA A 92 -3.83 -11.43 8.46
CA ALA A 92 -4.57 -11.98 7.32
C ALA A 92 -5.57 -10.97 6.74
N LEU A 93 -6.28 -10.23 7.62
CA LEU A 93 -7.22 -9.20 7.21
C LEU A 93 -6.52 -8.01 6.53
N ILE A 94 -5.40 -7.53 7.09
CA ILE A 94 -4.59 -6.47 6.48
C ILE A 94 -4.11 -6.91 5.09
N LEU A 95 -3.57 -8.13 4.97
CA LEU A 95 -3.10 -8.68 3.68
C LEU A 95 -4.23 -8.69 2.65
N ALA A 96 -5.38 -9.25 3.01
CA ALA A 96 -6.52 -9.36 2.11
C ALA A 96 -7.06 -7.98 1.71
N ALA A 97 -7.35 -7.12 2.69
CA ALA A 97 -7.94 -5.81 2.45
C ALA A 97 -7.00 -4.86 1.71
N ALA A 98 -5.72 -4.79 2.12
CA ALA A 98 -4.73 -3.95 1.45
C ALA A 98 -4.48 -4.43 0.01
N THR A 99 -4.42 -5.73 -0.22
CA THR A 99 -4.25 -6.28 -1.58
C THR A 99 -5.47 -5.99 -2.45
N LEU A 100 -6.69 -6.19 -1.93
CA LEU A 100 -7.93 -5.87 -2.66
C LEU A 100 -7.99 -4.40 -3.05
N GLY A 101 -7.75 -3.50 -2.10
CA GLY A 101 -7.72 -2.06 -2.38
C GLY A 101 -6.61 -1.67 -3.36
N ALA A 102 -5.41 -2.23 -3.20
CA ALA A 102 -4.27 -1.99 -4.08
C ALA A 102 -4.53 -2.46 -5.52
N VAL A 103 -5.20 -3.61 -5.70
CA VAL A 103 -5.59 -4.13 -7.01
C VAL A 103 -6.69 -3.29 -7.63
N ALA A 104 -7.67 -2.83 -6.84
CA ALA A 104 -8.74 -1.96 -7.32
C ALA A 104 -8.18 -0.64 -7.86
N VAL A 105 -7.35 0.07 -7.09
CA VAL A 105 -6.76 1.34 -7.52
C VAL A 105 -5.80 1.18 -8.70
N PHE A 106 -5.01 0.10 -8.72
CA PHE A 106 -4.12 -0.21 -9.84
C PHE A 106 -4.91 -0.44 -11.14
N SER A 107 -5.98 -1.23 -11.06
CA SER A 107 -6.81 -1.55 -12.23
C SER A 107 -7.56 -0.31 -12.70
N ALA A 108 -8.17 0.45 -11.79
CA ALA A 108 -8.82 1.72 -12.11
C ALA A 108 -7.85 2.70 -12.76
N ALA A 109 -6.66 2.91 -12.19
CA ALA A 109 -5.67 3.83 -12.73
C ALA A 109 -5.19 3.41 -14.12
N ARG A 110 -4.97 2.11 -14.33
CA ARG A 110 -4.56 1.55 -15.62
C ARG A 110 -5.64 1.75 -16.69
N HIS A 111 -6.91 1.52 -16.37
CA HIS A 111 -7.98 1.70 -17.35
C HIS A 111 -8.33 3.17 -17.60
N LEU A 112 -8.25 4.02 -16.58
CA LEU A 112 -8.66 5.42 -16.67
C LEU A 112 -7.58 6.33 -17.29
N PHE A 113 -6.33 6.13 -16.89
CA PHE A 113 -5.28 7.12 -17.10
C PHE A 113 -4.08 6.60 -17.89
N ALA A 114 -4.07 5.36 -18.39
CA ALA A 114 -2.91 4.80 -19.11
C ALA A 114 -2.42 5.69 -20.26
N ASP A 115 -3.30 6.23 -21.09
CA ASP A 115 -2.91 7.05 -22.26
C ASP A 115 -2.36 8.42 -21.85
N ALA A 116 -3.03 9.10 -20.91
CA ALA A 116 -2.60 10.39 -20.38
C ALA A 116 -1.29 10.28 -19.59
N ALA A 117 -1.14 9.19 -18.83
CA ALA A 117 0.06 8.90 -18.06
C ALA A 117 1.24 8.62 -19.01
N ARG A 118 1.07 7.82 -20.07
CA ARG A 118 2.15 7.57 -21.04
C ARG A 118 2.65 8.86 -21.68
N GLN A 119 1.77 9.77 -22.07
CA GLN A 119 2.16 11.05 -22.67
C GLN A 119 2.89 11.97 -21.68
N ARG A 120 2.41 12.09 -20.44
CA ARG A 120 3.03 12.99 -19.45
C ARG A 120 4.28 12.42 -18.79
N LEU A 121 4.33 11.12 -18.50
CA LEU A 121 5.51 10.52 -17.88
C LEU A 121 6.71 10.48 -18.85
N ALA A 122 6.48 10.43 -20.16
CA ALA A 122 7.55 10.57 -21.16
C ALA A 122 8.20 11.96 -21.15
N GLN A 123 7.50 12.99 -20.65
CA GLN A 123 7.97 14.38 -20.60
C GLN A 123 8.68 14.73 -19.29
N ASN A 124 8.63 13.87 -18.26
CA ASN A 124 9.26 14.11 -16.96
C ASN A 124 10.45 13.16 -16.72
N PRO A 125 11.70 13.65 -16.66
CA PRO A 125 12.90 12.81 -16.50
C PRO A 125 12.91 11.96 -15.22
N ALA A 126 12.37 12.45 -14.10
CA ALA A 126 12.31 11.72 -12.85
C ALA A 126 11.26 10.58 -12.92
N ALA A 127 10.11 10.87 -13.52
CA ALA A 127 9.06 9.88 -13.74
C ALA A 127 9.52 8.79 -14.73
N ALA A 128 10.24 9.18 -15.78
CA ALA A 128 10.84 8.26 -16.75
C ALA A 128 11.87 7.32 -16.10
N ARG A 129 12.70 7.81 -15.17
CA ARG A 129 13.64 6.96 -14.40
C ARG A 129 12.92 5.94 -13.53
N LEU A 130 11.85 6.33 -12.83
CA LEU A 130 11.02 5.40 -12.05
C LEU A 130 10.40 4.33 -12.95
N LEU A 131 9.79 4.72 -14.07
CA LEU A 131 9.22 3.80 -15.05
C LEU A 131 10.27 2.83 -15.62
N ALA A 132 11.47 3.31 -15.91
CA ALA A 132 12.57 2.49 -16.43
C ALA A 132 13.01 1.40 -15.42
N GLY A 133 13.00 1.72 -14.12
CA GLY A 133 13.26 0.75 -13.06
C GLY A 133 12.23 -0.40 -13.05
N PHE A 134 10.95 -0.07 -13.16
CA PHE A 134 9.88 -1.08 -13.27
C PHE A 134 9.98 -1.92 -14.54
N GLY A 135 10.48 -1.37 -15.65
CA GLY A 135 10.56 -2.09 -16.93
C GLY A 135 11.55 -3.26 -16.94
N ARG A 136 12.69 -3.14 -16.25
CA ARG A 136 13.76 -4.17 -16.25
C ARG A 136 13.65 -5.16 -15.10
N ASP A 137 13.34 -4.68 -13.89
CA ASP A 137 13.34 -5.49 -12.68
C ASP A 137 12.11 -5.19 -11.80
N ALA A 138 10.93 -5.20 -12.43
CA ALA A 138 9.62 -4.94 -11.82
C ALA A 138 9.47 -5.53 -10.41
N VAL A 139 9.83 -6.81 -10.26
CA VAL A 139 9.73 -7.58 -9.02
C VAL A 139 10.52 -6.94 -7.89
N SER A 140 11.82 -6.73 -8.09
CA SER A 140 12.71 -6.18 -7.09
C SER A 140 12.31 -4.77 -6.70
N TYR A 141 11.92 -3.95 -7.68
CA TYR A 141 11.43 -2.59 -7.43
C TYR A 141 10.12 -2.58 -6.62
N LEU A 142 9.15 -3.42 -6.98
CA LEU A 142 7.87 -3.50 -6.25
C LEU A 142 8.07 -3.96 -4.81
N LEU A 143 8.90 -4.98 -4.59
CA LEU A 143 9.22 -5.46 -3.25
C LEU A 143 9.95 -4.39 -2.43
N PHE A 144 10.96 -3.74 -3.00
CA PHE A 144 11.68 -2.65 -2.34
C PHE A 144 10.72 -1.52 -1.91
N LEU A 145 9.90 -1.02 -2.82
CA LEU A 145 8.97 0.07 -2.52
C LEU A 145 7.93 -0.28 -1.45
N ARG A 146 7.60 -1.57 -1.28
CA ARG A 146 6.62 -2.03 -0.29
C ARG A 146 7.23 -2.39 1.05
N LEU A 147 8.45 -2.92 1.05
CA LEU A 147 9.17 -3.29 2.26
C LEU A 147 9.73 -2.05 2.94
N VAL A 148 10.21 -1.06 2.19
CA VAL A 148 10.75 0.18 2.76
C VAL A 148 9.60 1.15 3.10
N PRO A 149 9.38 1.47 4.39
CA PRO A 149 8.28 2.33 4.83
C PRO A 149 8.54 3.84 4.60
N ALA A 150 9.39 4.18 3.62
CA ALA A 150 9.72 5.56 3.26
C ALA A 150 8.87 6.09 2.10
N PHE A 151 8.17 5.21 1.39
CA PHE A 151 7.42 5.58 0.19
C PHE A 151 5.93 5.77 0.51
N PRO A 152 5.30 6.82 -0.04
CA PRO A 152 3.90 7.06 0.21
C PRO A 152 3.03 6.00 -0.48
N PHE A 153 1.99 5.52 0.21
CA PHE A 153 1.19 4.38 -0.23
C PHE A 153 0.55 4.58 -1.61
N TRP A 154 0.09 5.80 -1.91
CA TRP A 154 -0.47 6.16 -3.21
C TRP A 154 0.53 5.93 -4.35
N LEU A 155 1.81 6.26 -4.13
CA LEU A 155 2.86 6.12 -5.14
C LEU A 155 3.10 4.66 -5.44
N VAL A 156 3.22 3.83 -4.40
CA VAL A 156 3.51 2.39 -4.55
C VAL A 156 2.35 1.64 -5.22
N ASN A 157 1.12 2.13 -5.09
CA ASN A 157 -0.06 1.51 -5.72
C ASN A 157 -0.36 2.06 -7.14
N LEU A 158 -0.14 3.36 -7.38
CA LEU A 158 -0.45 4.00 -8.67
C LEU A 158 0.69 3.92 -9.68
N ALA A 159 1.95 4.11 -9.27
CA ALA A 159 3.08 4.12 -10.21
C ALA A 159 3.16 2.83 -11.06
N PRO A 160 2.98 1.61 -10.49
CA PRO A 160 3.00 0.39 -11.28
C PRO A 160 1.90 0.31 -12.33
N ALA A 161 0.76 0.98 -12.12
CA ALA A 161 -0.37 0.96 -13.05
C ALA A 161 0.01 1.55 -14.43
N PHE A 162 0.97 2.48 -14.45
CA PHE A 162 1.47 3.16 -15.65
C PHE A 162 2.68 2.47 -16.30
N THR A 163 3.07 1.31 -15.80
CA THR A 163 4.21 0.52 -16.31
C THR A 163 3.72 -0.75 -17.03
N PRO A 164 4.59 -1.45 -17.77
CA PRO A 164 4.29 -2.76 -18.36
C PRO A 164 4.06 -3.92 -17.36
N VAL A 165 4.10 -3.64 -16.05
CA VAL A 165 3.92 -4.66 -15.00
C VAL A 165 2.58 -5.38 -15.14
N ARG A 166 2.61 -6.72 -15.19
CA ARG A 166 1.41 -7.55 -15.23
C ARG A 166 0.68 -7.52 -13.89
N LEU A 167 -0.65 -7.61 -13.92
CA LEU A 167 -1.47 -7.63 -12.69
C LEU A 167 -1.06 -8.77 -11.75
N SER A 168 -0.73 -9.95 -12.28
CA SER A 168 -0.25 -11.08 -11.47
C SER A 168 1.04 -10.75 -10.73
N THR A 169 2.01 -10.12 -11.41
CA THR A 169 3.26 -9.65 -10.80
C THR A 169 2.98 -8.63 -9.70
N TYR A 170 2.11 -7.66 -9.97
CA TYR A 170 1.71 -6.67 -8.97
C TYR A 170 1.00 -7.30 -7.76
N LEU A 171 0.11 -8.28 -7.98
CA LEU A 171 -0.65 -8.92 -6.92
C LEU A 171 0.25 -9.68 -5.95
N TRP A 172 1.09 -10.60 -6.44
CA TRP A 172 1.92 -11.38 -5.53
C TRP A 172 3.01 -10.53 -4.87
N THR A 173 3.59 -9.55 -5.60
CA THR A 173 4.61 -8.65 -5.00
C THR A 173 3.99 -7.77 -3.93
N THR A 174 2.70 -7.43 -4.08
CA THR A 174 1.95 -6.72 -3.05
C THR A 174 1.80 -7.58 -1.81
N VAL A 175 1.29 -8.81 -1.94
CA VAL A 175 1.14 -9.74 -0.81
C VAL A 175 2.48 -9.97 -0.11
N ALA A 176 3.53 -10.32 -0.86
CA ALA A 176 4.85 -10.61 -0.30
C ALA A 176 5.51 -9.37 0.33
N GLY A 177 5.39 -8.20 -0.32
CA GLY A 177 6.03 -6.96 0.13
C GLY A 177 5.36 -6.35 1.36
N ILE A 178 4.05 -6.50 1.53
CA ILE A 178 3.34 -5.96 2.70
C ILE A 178 3.31 -6.92 3.88
N LEU A 179 3.51 -8.23 3.66
CA LEU A 179 3.40 -9.26 4.71
C LEU A 179 4.25 -8.97 5.96
N PRO A 180 5.56 -8.63 5.87
CA PRO A 180 6.36 -8.34 7.06
C PRO A 180 5.83 -7.13 7.83
N GLY A 181 5.50 -6.05 7.12
CA GLY A 181 4.93 -4.85 7.72
C GLY A 181 3.57 -5.11 8.37
N ALA A 182 2.67 -5.82 7.68
CA ALA A 182 1.36 -6.20 8.17
C ALA A 182 1.45 -6.98 9.48
N PHE A 183 2.37 -7.95 9.57
CA PHE A 183 2.60 -8.71 10.78
C PHE A 183 3.10 -7.83 11.93
N VAL A 184 4.08 -6.96 11.67
CA VAL A 184 4.63 -6.03 12.65
C VAL A 184 3.54 -5.10 13.20
N PHE A 185 2.79 -4.43 12.32
CA PHE A 185 1.71 -3.53 12.74
C PHE A 185 0.59 -4.27 13.45
N ALA A 186 0.19 -5.45 12.98
CA ALA A 186 -0.82 -6.25 13.66
C ALA A 186 -0.36 -6.70 15.06
N ASN A 187 0.93 -7.00 15.22
CA ASN A 187 1.50 -7.36 16.51
C ASN A 187 1.55 -6.16 17.47
N LEU A 188 2.04 -5.01 17.00
CA LEU A 188 2.10 -3.77 17.76
C LEU A 188 0.71 -3.26 18.16
N GLY A 189 -0.31 -3.54 17.35
CA GLY A 189 -1.71 -3.23 17.63
C GLY A 189 -2.20 -3.74 18.99
N ARG A 190 -1.63 -4.83 19.53
CA ARG A 190 -2.01 -5.36 20.85
C ARG A 190 -1.72 -4.37 21.99
N SER A 191 -0.67 -3.57 21.85
CA SER A 191 -0.26 -2.54 22.82
C SER A 191 -0.84 -1.16 22.48
N LEU A 192 -1.68 -1.04 21.44
CA LEU A 192 -2.22 0.24 20.97
C LEU A 192 -3.05 0.97 22.05
N GLY A 193 -3.58 0.24 23.04
CA GLY A 193 -4.37 0.80 24.12
C GLY A 193 -3.58 1.51 25.23
N GLU A 194 -2.24 1.38 25.24
CA GLU A 194 -1.37 1.86 26.33
C GLU A 194 -0.45 3.01 25.90
N ILE A 195 -0.60 3.49 24.66
CA ILE A 195 0.35 4.41 24.03
C ILE A 195 -0.22 5.81 23.84
N HIS A 196 0.62 6.82 24.00
CA HIS A 196 0.23 8.22 23.85
C HIS A 196 0.63 8.84 22.50
N SER A 197 1.50 8.17 21.73
CA SER A 197 1.89 8.65 20.40
C SER A 197 2.23 7.51 19.44
N LEU A 198 1.98 7.73 18.14
CA LEU A 198 2.36 6.80 17.07
C LEU A 198 3.87 6.88 16.73
N GLN A 199 4.51 8.01 17.03
CA GLN A 199 5.91 8.29 16.65
C GLN A 199 6.93 7.41 17.37
N GLY A 200 6.56 6.78 18.50
CA GLY A 200 7.42 5.83 19.23
C GLY A 200 7.06 4.35 19.04
N LEU A 201 6.00 4.03 18.30
CA LEU A 201 5.50 2.65 18.18
C LEU A 201 6.37 1.76 17.31
N VAL A 202 6.83 2.31 16.19
CA VAL A 202 7.69 1.60 15.26
C VAL A 202 9.11 1.96 15.64
N SER A 203 9.81 1.05 16.33
CA SER A 203 11.19 1.30 16.74
C SER A 203 12.08 1.54 15.52
N ALA A 204 13.14 2.32 15.71
CA ALA A 204 14.15 2.52 14.67
C ALA A 204 14.68 1.17 14.14
N GLU A 205 14.81 0.17 15.02
CA GLU A 205 15.21 -1.20 14.67
C GLU A 205 14.24 -1.86 13.69
N VAL A 206 12.92 -1.68 13.88
CA VAL A 206 11.90 -2.21 12.96
C VAL A 206 11.99 -1.52 11.61
N LEU A 207 12.13 -0.18 11.59
CA LEU A 207 12.31 0.58 10.35
C LEU A 207 13.57 0.16 9.60
N VAL A 208 14.67 -0.03 10.33
CA VAL A 208 15.95 -0.52 9.78
C VAL A 208 15.78 -1.94 9.25
N SER A 209 15.13 -2.84 9.99
CA SER A 209 14.91 -4.23 9.57
C SER A 209 14.09 -4.32 8.29
N LEU A 210 13.00 -3.56 8.21
CA LEU A 210 12.18 -3.46 6.99
C LEU A 210 12.96 -2.81 5.84
N GLY A 211 13.77 -1.79 6.15
CA GLY A 211 14.69 -1.16 5.20
C GLY A 211 15.70 -2.16 4.62
N LEU A 212 16.33 -2.97 5.47
CA LEU A 212 17.30 -4.00 5.08
C LEU A 212 16.65 -5.09 4.24
N LEU A 213 15.43 -5.54 4.59
CA LEU A 213 14.66 -6.47 3.75
C LEU A 213 14.35 -5.87 2.38
N GLY A 214 13.99 -4.59 2.34
CA GLY A 214 13.81 -3.86 1.08
C GLY A 214 15.09 -3.82 0.25
N LEU A 215 16.23 -3.46 0.86
CA LEU A 215 17.53 -3.46 0.19
C LEU A 215 17.92 -4.84 -0.33
N LEU A 216 17.65 -5.89 0.45
CA LEU A 216 17.87 -7.28 0.03
C LEU A 216 17.04 -7.64 -1.21
N ALA A 217 15.82 -7.12 -1.34
CA ALA A 217 15.00 -7.33 -2.53
C ALA A 217 15.61 -6.71 -3.81
N LEU A 218 16.51 -5.73 -3.67
CA LEU A 218 17.29 -5.15 -4.78
C LEU A 218 18.59 -5.90 -5.09
N LEU A 219 19.00 -6.87 -4.28
CA LEU A 219 20.23 -7.65 -4.51
C LEU A 219 20.30 -8.27 -5.91
N PRO A 220 19.23 -8.89 -6.46
CA PRO A 220 19.26 -9.43 -7.83
C PRO A 220 19.54 -8.37 -8.90
N VAL A 221 19.06 -7.14 -8.68
CA VAL A 221 19.28 -6.00 -9.60
C VAL A 221 20.74 -5.55 -9.53
N ALA A 222 21.30 -5.44 -8.33
CA ALA A 222 22.70 -5.06 -8.14
C ALA A 222 23.65 -6.07 -8.80
N LEU A 223 23.43 -7.37 -8.58
CA LEU A 223 24.24 -8.43 -9.17
C LEU A 223 24.22 -8.41 -10.70
N ARG A 224 23.04 -8.20 -11.31
CA ARG A 224 22.91 -8.08 -12.78
C ARG A 224 23.61 -6.85 -13.34
N ARG A 225 23.54 -5.71 -12.65
CA ARG A 225 24.25 -4.49 -13.09
C ARG A 225 25.77 -4.68 -13.06
N ILE A 226 26.27 -5.39 -12.06
CA ILE A 226 27.69 -5.71 -11.92
C ILE A 226 28.12 -6.68 -13.03
N SER A 227 27.34 -7.73 -13.30
CA SER A 227 27.68 -8.72 -14.35
C SER A 227 27.59 -8.18 -15.78
N GLN A 228 26.81 -7.12 -16.01
CA GLN A 228 26.64 -6.48 -17.32
C GLN A 228 27.62 -5.32 -17.55
N ASN A 229 28.53 -5.04 -16.61
CA ASN A 229 29.49 -3.96 -16.73
C ASN A 229 30.77 -4.45 -17.46
N PRO A 230 31.01 -4.06 -18.73
CA PRO A 230 32.08 -4.62 -19.56
C PRO A 230 33.50 -4.42 -18.99
N ASN A 231 33.69 -3.45 -18.09
CA ASN A 231 34.98 -3.14 -17.46
C ASN A 231 35.46 -4.17 -16.43
N MET A 232 34.63 -5.12 -15.97
CA MET A 232 35.07 -6.18 -15.03
C MET A 232 35.27 -7.55 -15.69
N THR A 233 34.86 -7.71 -16.95
CA THR A 233 35.05 -8.94 -17.72
C THR A 233 36.39 -9.01 -18.44
N GLN A 234 37.14 -7.91 -18.54
CA GLN A 234 38.44 -7.86 -19.22
C GLN A 234 39.65 -8.10 -18.30
N ASP A 235 39.47 -8.21 -16.99
CA ASP A 235 40.57 -8.40 -16.02
C ASP A 235 40.82 -9.88 -15.67
N LYS A 236 40.36 -10.80 -16.53
CA LYS A 236 40.44 -12.26 -16.32
C LYS A 236 41.04 -13.04 -17.49
N THR A 237 41.75 -12.39 -18.40
CA THR A 237 42.44 -13.05 -19.52
C THR A 237 43.90 -12.69 -19.56
#